data_AF-B6A8A6-F1
#
_entry.id   AF-B6A8A6-F1
#
_cell.length_a   1.000
_cell.length_b   1.000
_cell.length_c   1.000
_cell.angle_alpha   90.00
_cell.angle_beta   90.00
_cell.angle_gamma   90.00
#
_symmetry.space_group_name_H-M   'P 1'
#
loop_
_entity.id
_entity.type
_entity.pdbx_description
1 polymer ?
#
loop_
_entity_poly.entity_id
_entity_poly.type
_entity_poly.pdbx_seq_one_letter_code
_entity_poly.pdbx_strand_id
1 'polypeptide(L)'
;SFAGLGKSLSDSVIHQPLILAGLGMMIVGLGFKLSLVPFQLWTPDVYQGAPAPVSTFLATASKIAIFAVVMRLFMYAPAADSEVVRLVLSIIAVASILFGNLMAISQSNIKRLLGYSSIAHLGYLLIALVAV
;
A
#
# COMPACT_ATOMS: atom_id res chain seq x y z
N SER A 1 -28.32 5.26 4.93
CA SER A 1 -27.11 4.82 5.65
C SER A 1 -26.05 4.40 4.64
N PHE A 2 -24.76 4.37 5.01
CA PHE A 2 -23.70 3.87 4.13
C PHE A 2 -23.96 2.44 3.62
N ALA A 3 -24.55 1.59 4.47
CA ALA A 3 -24.99 0.25 4.08
C ALA A 3 -26.07 0.26 2.98
N GLY A 4 -27.03 1.20 3.05
CA GLY A 4 -28.05 1.37 2.02
C GLY A 4 -27.47 1.85 0.68
N LEU A 5 -26.52 2.79 0.72
CA LEU A 5 -25.80 3.24 -0.49
C LEU A 5 -25.01 2.10 -1.15
N GLY A 6 -24.32 1.28 -0.35
CA GLY A 6 -23.58 0.12 -0.87
C GLY A 6 -24.49 -0.89 -1.58
N LYS A 7 -25.70 -1.13 -1.05
CA LYS A 7 -26.67 -2.03 -1.67
C LYS A 7 -27.20 -1.47 -3.00
N SER A 8 -27.61 -0.20 -3.03
CA SER A 8 -28.11 0.44 -4.26
C SER A 8 -27.06 0.52 -5.38
N LEU A 9 -25.78 0.73 -5.02
CA LEU A 9 -24.68 0.78 -5.98
C LEU A 9 -24.27 -0.61 -6.50
N SER A 10 -24.56 -1.68 -5.76
CA SER A 10 -24.26 -3.06 -6.18
C SER A 10 -25.25 -3.61 -7.21
N ASP A 11 -26.49 -3.12 -7.21
CA ASP A 11 -27.58 -3.67 -8.04
C ASP A 11 -27.52 -3.25 -9.52
N SER A 12 -26.67 -2.30 -9.89
CA SER A 12 -26.60 -1.75 -11.25
C SER A 12 -25.19 -1.84 -11.84
N VAL A 13 -25.07 -2.59 -12.94
CA VAL A 13 -23.82 -2.84 -13.70
C VAL A 13 -23.12 -1.52 -14.10
N ILE A 14 -23.88 -0.45 -14.31
CA ILE A 14 -23.40 0.88 -14.71
C ILE A 14 -22.50 1.52 -13.63
N HIS A 15 -22.64 1.15 -12.35
CA HIS A 15 -21.86 1.75 -11.25
C HIS A 15 -20.54 1.03 -10.95
N GLN A 16 -20.29 -0.15 -11.53
CA GLN A 16 -19.05 -0.90 -11.32
C GLN A 16 -17.77 -0.12 -11.70
N PRO A 17 -17.72 0.62 -12.83
CA PRO A 17 -16.53 1.42 -13.16
C PRO A 17 -16.25 2.53 -12.15
N LEU A 18 -17.30 3.15 -11.59
CA LEU A 18 -17.17 4.22 -10.61
C LEU A 18 -16.64 3.69 -9.27
N ILE A 19 -17.12 2.52 -8.84
CA ILE A 19 -16.63 1.85 -7.62
C ILE A 19 -15.15 1.47 -7.78
N LEU A 20 -14.77 0.90 -8.94
CA LEU A 20 -13.39 0.56 -9.24
C LEU A 20 -12.48 1.79 -9.31
N ALA A 21 -12.95 2.89 -9.89
CA ALA A 21 -12.21 4.15 -9.91
C ALA A 21 -11.99 4.70 -8.49
N GLY A 22 -13.03 4.69 -7.65
CA GLY A 22 -12.94 5.08 -6.25
C GLY A 22 -11.96 4.21 -5.46
N LEU A 23 -12.03 2.88 -5.62
CA LEU A 23 -11.07 1.94 -5.04
C LEU A 23 -9.64 2.19 -5.55
N GLY A 24 -9.47 2.49 -6.84
CA GLY A 24 -8.18 2.86 -7.41
C GLY A 24 -7.59 4.11 -6.73
N MET A 25 -8.39 5.16 -6.53
CA MET A 25 -7.96 6.36 -5.80
C MET A 25 -7.60 6.04 -4.34
N MET A 26 -8.36 5.16 -3.68
CA MET A 26 -8.01 4.69 -2.34
C MET A 26 -6.68 3.94 -2.32
N ILE A 27 -6.44 3.04 -3.28
CA ILE A 27 -5.18 2.30 -3.42
C ILE A 27 -4.00 3.26 -3.62
N VAL A 28 -4.17 4.34 -4.39
CA VAL A 28 -3.13 5.38 -4.54
C VAL A 28 -2.77 6.01 -3.19
N GLY A 29 -3.77 6.44 -2.42
CA GLY A 29 -3.54 7.06 -1.11
C GLY A 29 -2.93 6.11 -0.08
N LEU A 30 -3.41 4.87 -0.04
CA LEU A 30 -2.88 3.81 0.81
C LEU A 30 -1.46 3.41 0.40
N GLY A 31 -1.21 3.29 -0.91
CA GLY A 31 0.09 2.99 -1.48
C GLY A 31 1.13 4.05 -1.14
N PHE A 32 0.77 5.33 -1.23
CA PHE A 32 1.62 6.44 -0.78
C PHE A 32 1.99 6.30 0.70
N LYS A 33 1.00 6.06 1.56
CA LYS A 33 1.21 5.94 3.02
C LYS A 33 2.06 4.72 3.41
N LEU A 34 1.93 3.61 2.68
CA LEU A 34 2.70 2.39 2.91
C LEU A 34 4.06 2.41 2.19
N SER A 35 4.37 3.45 1.41
CA SER A 35 5.57 3.54 0.59
C SER A 35 5.68 2.44 -0.48
N LEU A 36 4.56 2.04 -1.08
CA LEU A 36 4.52 1.02 -2.13
C LEU A 36 4.83 1.62 -3.50
N VAL A 37 5.42 0.85 -4.41
CA VAL A 37 5.67 1.26 -5.79
C VAL A 37 4.36 1.44 -6.54
N PRO A 38 4.12 2.56 -7.28
CA PRO A 38 5.04 3.64 -7.67
C PRO A 38 5.07 4.91 -6.77
N PHE A 39 4.53 4.84 -5.55
CA PHE A 39 4.35 5.98 -4.63
C PHE A 39 5.43 6.09 -3.53
N GLN A 40 6.57 5.42 -3.73
CA GLN A 40 7.63 5.22 -2.72
C GLN A 40 8.71 6.32 -2.70
N LEU A 41 8.76 7.19 -3.70
CA LEU A 41 9.87 8.13 -3.96
C LEU A 41 10.27 9.00 -2.76
N TRP A 42 9.30 9.37 -1.91
CA TRP A 42 9.54 10.22 -0.74
C TRP A 42 10.26 9.51 0.41
N THR A 43 10.19 8.17 0.46
CA THR A 43 10.53 7.39 1.67
C THR A 43 12.02 7.46 2.03
N PRO A 44 12.97 7.25 1.09
CA PRO A 44 14.40 7.32 1.42
C PRO A 44 14.84 8.69 1.92
N ASP A 45 14.31 9.76 1.31
CA ASP A 45 14.71 11.13 1.60
C ASP A 45 14.15 11.60 2.95
N VAL A 46 12.91 11.24 3.26
CA VAL A 46 12.31 11.51 4.58
C VAL A 46 13.02 10.73 5.69
N TYR A 47 13.42 9.48 5.44
CA TYR A 47 14.15 8.69 6.42
C TYR A 47 15.52 9.29 6.72
N GLN A 48 16.23 9.77 5.69
CA GLN A 48 17.52 10.41 5.86
C GLN A 48 17.40 11.77 6.56
N GLY A 49 16.46 12.61 6.12
CA GLY A 49 16.29 13.99 6.59
C GLY A 49 15.70 14.10 8.00
N ALA A 50 14.91 13.13 8.44
CA ALA A 50 14.31 13.16 9.77
C ALA A 50 15.30 12.76 10.89
N PRO A 51 15.12 13.28 12.12
CA PRO A 51 15.78 12.75 13.30
C PRO A 51 15.49 11.25 13.47
N ALA A 52 16.48 10.49 13.95
CA ALA A 52 16.37 9.03 14.04
C ALA A 52 15.10 8.55 14.78
N PRO A 53 14.69 9.13 15.93
CA PRO A 53 13.47 8.70 16.63
C PRO A 53 12.18 8.94 15.83
N VAL A 54 12.14 9.98 14.99
CA VAL A 54 10.98 10.28 14.14
C VAL A 54 10.93 9.29 12.98
N SER A 55 12.08 8.98 12.38
CA SER A 55 12.17 7.99 11.30
C SER A 55 11.75 6.59 11.75
N THR A 56 12.10 6.18 12.98
CA THR A 56 11.71 4.86 13.52
C THR A 56 10.21 4.79 13.80
N PHE A 57 9.62 5.85 14.36
CA PHE A 57 8.17 5.93 14.57
C PHE A 57 7.40 5.89 13.23
N LEU A 58 7.88 6.64 12.23
CA LEU A 58 7.30 6.65 10.90
C LEU A 58 7.41 5.30 10.20
N ALA A 59 8.53 4.59 10.37
CA ALA A 59 8.75 3.28 9.77
C ALA A 59 7.90 2.16 10.39
N THR A 60 7.57 2.29 11.67
CA THR A 60 6.89 1.24 12.44
C THR A 60 5.44 1.59 12.69
N ALA A 61 5.15 2.43 13.69
CA ALA A 61 3.80 2.74 14.17
C ALA A 61 2.88 3.21 13.05
N SER A 62 3.34 4.16 12.21
CA SER A 62 2.51 4.66 11.10
C SER A 62 2.20 3.57 10.07
N LYS A 63 3.16 2.70 9.72
CA LYS A 63 2.95 1.67 8.70
C LYS A 63 2.10 0.51 9.22
N ILE A 64 2.33 0.07 10.45
CA ILE A 64 1.54 -1.00 11.09
C ILE A 64 0.07 -0.58 11.21
N ALA A 65 -0.19 0.64 11.69
CA ALA A 65 -1.55 1.14 11.85
C ALA A 65 -2.30 1.18 10.51
N ILE A 66 -1.65 1.67 9.46
CA ILE A 66 -2.27 1.77 8.14
C ILE A 66 -2.44 0.39 7.53
N PHE A 67 -1.48 -0.51 7.68
CA PHE A 67 -1.60 -1.88 7.19
C PHE A 67 -2.77 -2.63 7.85
N ALA A 68 -3.01 -2.42 9.15
CA ALA A 68 -4.18 -2.96 9.85
C ALA A 68 -5.51 -2.42 9.30
N VAL A 69 -5.56 -1.13 8.95
CA VAL A 69 -6.73 -0.53 8.28
C VAL A 69 -6.95 -1.11 6.89
N VAL A 70 -5.88 -1.31 6.12
CA VAL A 70 -5.96 -1.96 4.79
C VAL A 70 -6.48 -3.39 4.93
N MET A 71 -5.92 -4.19 5.85
CA MET A 71 -6.40 -5.55 6.09
C MET A 71 -7.90 -5.57 6.43
N ARG A 72 -8.35 -4.67 7.32
CA ARG A 72 -9.76 -4.52 7.65
C ARG A 72 -10.59 -4.15 6.41
N LEU A 73 -10.13 -3.19 5.60
CA LEU A 73 -10.84 -2.78 4.39
C LEU A 73 -11.05 -3.97 3.44
N PHE A 74 -9.99 -4.74 3.16
CA PHE A 74 -10.05 -5.88 2.25
C PHE A 74 -10.89 -7.04 2.77
N MET A 75 -10.98 -7.23 4.09
CA MET A 75 -11.85 -8.26 4.68
C MET A 75 -13.35 -7.92 4.62
N TYR A 76 -13.71 -6.64 4.72
CA TYR A 76 -15.12 -6.23 4.85
C TYR A 76 -15.71 -5.59 3.59
N ALA A 77 -14.90 -5.18 2.61
CA ALA A 77 -15.37 -4.57 1.38
C ALA A 77 -15.53 -5.62 0.27
N PRO A 78 -16.75 -5.99 -0.15
CA PRO A 78 -16.95 -6.99 -1.21
C PRO A 78 -16.33 -6.56 -2.55
N ALA A 79 -16.31 -5.25 -2.81
CA ALA A 79 -15.70 -4.69 -4.02
C ALA A 79 -14.16 -4.87 -4.06
N ALA A 80 -13.52 -5.18 -2.92
CA ALA A 80 -12.10 -5.45 -2.85
C ALA A 80 -11.73 -6.88 -3.30
N ASP A 81 -12.70 -7.79 -3.37
CA ASP A 81 -12.50 -9.18 -3.85
C ASP A 81 -12.54 -9.29 -5.39
N SER A 82 -12.36 -8.17 -6.09
CA SER A 82 -12.24 -8.15 -7.54
C SER A 82 -10.88 -8.71 -7.98
N GLU A 83 -10.89 -9.60 -8.97
CA GLU A 83 -9.68 -10.13 -9.61
C GLU A 83 -8.77 -9.01 -10.13
N VAL A 84 -9.34 -7.93 -10.66
CA VAL A 84 -8.60 -6.77 -11.15
C VAL A 84 -7.82 -6.09 -10.02
N VAL A 85 -8.45 -5.92 -8.85
CA VAL A 85 -7.80 -5.32 -7.68
C VAL A 85 -6.68 -6.23 -7.18
N ARG A 86 -6.94 -7.55 -7.11
CA ARG A 86 -5.94 -8.55 -6.70
C ARG A 86 -4.72 -8.54 -7.63
N LEU A 87 -4.95 -8.47 -8.95
CA LEU A 87 -3.87 -8.36 -9.95
C LEU A 87 -3.05 -7.07 -9.77
N VAL A 88 -3.71 -5.92 -9.62
CA VAL A 88 -3.03 -4.62 -9.43
C VAL A 88 -2.17 -4.62 -8.16
N LEU A 89 -2.71 -5.13 -7.05
CA LEU A 89 -1.94 -5.24 -5.79
C LEU A 89 -0.78 -6.22 -5.91
N SER A 90 -0.95 -7.33 -6.63
CA SER A 90 0.13 -8.29 -6.91
C SER A 90 1.29 -7.63 -7.65
N ILE A 91 0.97 -6.85 -8.70
CA ILE A 91 1.96 -6.10 -9.48
C ILE A 91 2.70 -5.10 -8.59
N ILE A 92 1.96 -4.34 -7.78
CA ILE A 92 2.52 -3.39 -6.81
C ILE A 92 3.43 -4.09 -5.81
N ALA A 93 3.03 -5.26 -5.30
CA ALA A 93 3.80 -6.04 -4.32
C ALA A 93 5.14 -6.47 -4.91
N VAL A 94 5.11 -7.12 -6.09
CA VAL A 94 6.32 -7.60 -6.78
C VAL A 94 7.22 -6.44 -7.15
N ALA A 95 6.66 -5.35 -7.68
CA ALA A 95 7.42 -4.15 -8.01
C ALA A 95 8.09 -3.55 -6.76
N SER A 96 7.38 -3.47 -5.62
CA SER A 96 7.92 -2.96 -4.36
C SER A 96 9.07 -3.79 -3.81
N ILE A 97 8.98 -5.12 -3.94
CA ILE A 97 10.06 -6.04 -3.56
C ILE A 97 11.27 -5.83 -4.45
N LEU A 98 11.08 -5.81 -5.77
CA LEU A 98 12.17 -5.65 -6.74
C LEU A 98 12.86 -4.31 -6.58
N PHE A 99 12.12 -3.20 -6.66
CA PHE A 99 12.71 -1.86 -6.55
C PHE A 99 13.30 -1.59 -5.17
N GLY A 100 12.65 -2.04 -4.09
CA GLY A 100 13.15 -1.88 -2.73
C GLY A 100 14.50 -2.58 -2.53
N ASN A 101 14.64 -3.84 -2.96
CA ASN A 101 15.89 -4.57 -2.82
C ASN A 101 16.98 -4.06 -3.78
N LEU A 102 16.65 -3.80 -5.05
CA LEU A 102 17.64 -3.34 -6.04
C LEU A 102 18.22 -1.97 -5.68
N MET A 103 17.36 -1.01 -5.29
CA MET A 103 17.84 0.32 -4.90
C MET A 103 18.55 0.34 -3.54
N ALA A 104 18.30 -0.64 -2.66
CA ALA A 104 19.01 -0.75 -1.38
C ALA A 104 20.49 -1.11 -1.56
N ILE A 105 20.83 -1.94 -2.56
CA ILE A 105 22.21 -2.41 -2.82
C ILE A 105 23.15 -1.23 -3.11
N SER A 106 22.67 -0.21 -3.83
CA SER A 106 23.48 0.94 -4.21
C SER A 106 23.60 2.02 -3.13
N GLN A 107 23.03 1.83 -1.93
CA GLN A 107 23.05 2.85 -0.87
C GLN A 107 24.28 2.73 0.02
N SER A 108 24.95 3.87 0.23
CA SER A 108 26.01 4.02 1.25
C SER A 108 25.49 4.56 2.59
N ASN A 109 24.32 5.20 2.60
CA ASN A 109 23.72 5.77 3.80
C ASN A 109 22.76 4.79 4.46
N ILE A 110 23.02 4.45 5.73
CA ILE A 110 22.22 3.49 6.49
C ILE A 110 20.73 3.87 6.59
N LYS A 111 20.40 5.16 6.73
CA LYS A 111 18.99 5.60 6.83
C LYS A 111 18.25 5.41 5.52
N ARG A 112 18.90 5.72 4.39
CA ARG A 112 18.31 5.47 3.05
C ARG A 112 18.16 3.98 2.80
N LEU A 113 19.18 3.19 3.15
CA LEU A 113 19.13 1.73 3.04
C LEU A 113 17.95 1.15 3.82
N LEU A 114 17.73 1.60 5.07
CA LEU A 114 16.57 1.20 5.87
C LEU A 114 15.25 1.65 5.25
N GLY A 115 15.21 2.82 4.62
CA GLY A 115 14.05 3.28 3.84
C GLY A 115 13.69 2.33 2.70
N TYR A 116 14.67 1.93 1.88
CA TYR A 116 14.47 0.97 0.79
C TYR A 116 14.13 -0.44 1.29
N SER A 117 14.76 -0.90 2.38
CA SER A 117 14.42 -2.16 3.03
C SER A 117 12.97 -2.17 3.54
N SER A 118 12.49 -1.03 4.08
CA SER A 118 11.08 -0.89 4.48
C SER A 118 10.13 -1.03 3.29
N ILE A 119 10.48 -0.45 2.13
CA ILE A 119 9.67 -0.59 0.89
C ILE A 119 9.54 -2.07 0.50
N ALA A 120 10.65 -2.82 0.50
CA ALA A 120 10.64 -4.25 0.18
C ALA A 120 9.80 -5.07 1.18
N HIS A 121 9.95 -4.83 2.49
CA HIS A 121 9.17 -5.53 3.52
C HIS A 121 7.66 -5.29 3.40
N LEU A 122 7.24 -4.07 3.05
CA LEU A 122 5.84 -3.78 2.81
C LEU A 122 5.31 -4.51 1.55
N GLY A 123 6.16 -4.73 0.55
CA GLY A 123 5.85 -5.61 -0.58
C GLY A 123 5.61 -7.06 -0.16
N TYR A 124 6.44 -7.63 0.73
CA TYR A 124 6.21 -8.99 1.26
C TYR A 124 4.89 -9.10 2.03
N LEU A 125 4.58 -8.11 2.87
CA LEU A 125 3.29 -8.05 3.58
C LEU A 125 2.11 -7.94 2.60
N LEU A 126 2.28 -7.22 1.50
CA LEU A 126 1.23 -7.09 0.49
C LEU A 126 0.98 -8.41 -0.25
N ILE A 127 2.01 -9.24 -0.50
CA ILE A 127 1.81 -10.60 -1.01
C ILE A 127 0.94 -11.41 -0.06
N ALA A 128 1.22 -11.36 1.24
CA ALA A 128 0.43 -12.08 2.24
C ALA A 128 -1.04 -11.62 2.26
N LEU A 129 -1.29 -10.31 2.11
CA LEU A 129 -2.65 -9.77 2.01
C LEU A 129 -3.39 -10.28 0.76
N VAL A 130 -2.69 -10.33 -0.38
CA VAL A 130 -3.24 -10.76 -1.67
C VAL A 130 -3.50 -12.26 -1.72
N ALA A 131 -2.79 -13.06 -0.93
CA ALA A 131 -2.94 -14.51 -0.87
C ALA A 131 -4.14 -14.97 -0.03
N VAL A 132 -4.67 -14.11 0.84
CA VAL A 132 -5.86 -14.34 1.68
C VAL A 132 -7.12 -13.90 0.93
#